data_AF-A0A1X7EKD4-F1
#
_entry.id   AF-A0A1X7EKD4-F1
#
_cell.length_a   1.000
_cell.length_b   1.000
_cell.length_c   1.000
_cell.angle_alpha   90.00
_cell.angle_beta   90.00
_cell.angle_gamma   90.00
#
_symmetry.space_group_name_H-M   'P 1'
#
loop_
_entity.id
_entity.type
_entity.pdbx_description
1 polymer ?
#
loop_
_entity_poly.entity_id
_entity_poly.type
_entity_poly.pdbx_seq_one_letter_code
_entity_poly.pdbx_strand_id
1 'polypeptide(L)'
;MDRIFKFLKTFSSGNYKDFAKQLGFASWNEVMESTFEVFRIPPDASYYATRLSKETWIVWNDEGHPPYSFSQFDTWYEAIEHLRTVFEEEGYPEECWNPEGFDTEEDVFNNIPDENKRIQ
;
A
#
# COMPACT_ATOMS: atom_id res chain seq x y z
N MET A 1 7.84 22.38 -10.66
CA MET A 1 9.17 22.29 -10.03
C MET A 1 8.97 22.03 -8.54
N ASP A 2 9.02 20.74 -8.21
CA ASP A 2 9.52 20.14 -6.98
C ASP A 2 9.07 20.69 -5.62
N ARG A 3 8.09 20.00 -5.02
CA ARG A 3 7.98 19.90 -3.56
C ARG A 3 8.35 18.47 -3.14
N ILE A 4 9.66 18.24 -3.05
CA ILE A 4 10.23 17.05 -2.42
C ILE A 4 9.88 17.11 -0.94
N PHE A 5 8.85 16.39 -0.50
CA PHE A 5 8.60 16.16 0.92
C PHE A 5 9.66 15.18 1.44
N LYS A 6 10.77 15.76 1.91
CA LYS A 6 11.87 15.06 2.55
C LYS A 6 11.51 14.80 4.02
N PHE A 7 10.75 13.74 4.29
CA PHE A 7 10.73 13.10 5.62
C PHE A 7 11.52 11.80 5.58
N LEU A 8 12.83 11.90 5.30
CA LEU A 8 13.77 10.83 5.64
C LEU A 8 14.05 10.91 7.14
N LYS A 9 13.10 10.45 7.96
CA LYS A 9 13.39 10.07 9.35
C LYS A 9 14.47 9.00 9.27
N THR A 10 15.53 9.18 10.05
CA THR A 10 16.73 8.35 10.07
C THR A 10 16.39 6.95 10.61
N PHE A 11 15.87 6.07 9.76
CA PHE A 11 15.63 4.68 10.09
C PHE A 11 16.84 3.84 9.71
N SER A 12 17.22 2.92 10.60
CA SER A 12 18.20 1.91 10.26
C SER A 12 17.58 0.96 9.22
N SER A 13 18.32 0.60 8.19
CA SER A 13 17.90 -0.39 7.19
C SER A 13 17.55 -1.78 7.77
N GLY A 14 17.72 -1.98 9.08
CA GLY A 14 17.35 -3.21 9.79
C GLY A 14 15.84 -3.40 9.88
N ASN A 15 15.09 -2.37 10.30
CA ASN A 15 13.64 -2.52 10.55
C ASN A 15 12.84 -2.81 9.27
N TYR A 16 13.23 -2.21 8.14
CA TYR A 16 12.62 -2.51 6.84
C TYR A 16 12.96 -3.92 6.34
N LYS A 17 14.18 -4.40 6.61
CA LYS A 17 14.56 -5.78 6.28
C LYS A 17 13.78 -6.79 7.12
N ASP A 18 13.56 -6.49 8.38
CA ASP A 18 12.80 -7.36 9.27
C ASP A 18 11.32 -7.37 8.91
N PHE A 19 10.76 -6.21 8.57
CA PHE A 19 9.39 -6.14 8.06
C PHE A 19 9.23 -6.88 6.72
N ALA A 20 10.15 -6.71 5.76
CA ALA A 20 10.13 -7.47 4.51
C ALA A 20 10.14 -8.99 4.74
N LYS A 21 10.95 -9.48 5.69
CA LYS A 21 10.96 -10.90 6.07
C LYS A 21 9.65 -11.35 6.71
N GLN A 22 9.00 -10.51 7.53
CA GLN A 22 7.69 -10.83 8.12
C GLN A 22 6.62 -10.97 7.04
N LEU A 23 6.69 -10.16 5.98
CA LEU A 23 5.81 -10.25 4.82
C LEU A 23 6.16 -11.42 3.89
N GLY A 24 7.29 -12.09 4.08
CA GLY A 24 7.73 -13.23 3.26
C GLY A 24 8.67 -12.89 2.09
N PHE A 25 9.19 -11.66 2.02
CA PHE A 25 10.10 -11.18 0.97
C PHE A 25 11.57 -11.24 1.39
N ALA A 26 12.48 -11.35 0.42
CA ALA A 26 13.91 -11.39 0.68
C ALA A 26 14.49 -9.98 0.95
N SER A 27 13.85 -8.94 0.41
CA SER A 27 14.28 -7.56 0.58
C SER A 27 13.12 -6.57 0.58
N TRP A 28 13.37 -5.39 1.15
CA TRP A 28 12.41 -4.28 1.11
C TRP A 28 12.10 -3.81 -0.32
N ASN A 29 13.06 -3.92 -1.24
CA ASN A 29 12.82 -3.56 -2.63
C ASN A 29 11.77 -4.46 -3.28
N GLU A 30 11.83 -5.78 -3.03
CA GLU A 30 10.81 -6.72 -3.53
C GLU A 30 9.42 -6.43 -2.97
N VAL A 31 9.33 -6.01 -1.70
CA VAL A 31 8.07 -5.56 -1.10
C VAL A 31 7.54 -4.38 -1.90
N MET A 32 8.35 -3.34 -2.11
CA MET A 32 7.90 -2.12 -2.79
C MET A 32 7.54 -2.35 -4.26
N GLU A 33 8.26 -3.24 -4.95
CA GLU A 33 7.93 -3.67 -6.32
C GLU A 33 6.56 -4.35 -6.39
N SER A 34 6.19 -5.09 -5.34
CA SER A 34 4.93 -5.84 -5.26
C SER A 34 3.80 -5.10 -4.52
N THR A 35 4.05 -3.89 -4.04
CA THR A 35 3.11 -3.07 -3.26
C THR A 35 2.35 -2.12 -4.16
N PHE A 36 1.11 -1.75 -3.84
CA PHE A 36 0.36 -0.69 -4.52
C PHE A 36 -0.17 0.28 -3.48
N GLU A 37 0.05 1.57 -3.66
CA GLU A 37 -0.60 2.60 -2.82
C GLU A 37 -2.08 2.66 -3.19
N VAL A 38 -2.98 2.55 -2.21
CA VAL A 38 -4.43 2.52 -2.44
C VAL A 38 -5.06 3.87 -2.14
N PHE A 39 -4.72 4.44 -0.99
CA PHE A 39 -5.14 5.78 -0.64
C PHE A 39 -4.11 6.43 0.26
N ARG A 40 -4.09 7.75 0.24
CA ARG A 40 -3.18 8.57 1.03
C ARG A 40 -3.95 9.62 1.80
N ILE A 41 -3.55 9.83 3.04
CA ILE A 41 -4.05 10.89 3.92
C ILE A 41 -2.92 11.90 4.09
N PRO A 42 -2.81 12.95 3.26
CA PRO A 42 -1.76 13.94 3.43
C PRO A 42 -1.99 14.73 4.72
N PRO A 43 -0.96 14.95 5.56
CA PRO A 43 0.46 14.60 5.39
C PRO A 43 0.90 13.30 6.11
N ASP A 44 -0.05 12.55 6.68
CA ASP A 44 0.18 11.68 7.83
C ASP A 44 0.52 10.23 7.46
N ALA A 45 -0.16 9.63 6.48
CA ALA A 45 0.05 8.22 6.12
C ALA A 45 -0.50 7.83 4.75
N SER A 46 -0.03 6.69 4.27
CA SER A 46 -0.48 5.98 3.07
C SER A 46 -0.83 4.54 3.42
N TYR A 47 -1.86 4.03 2.75
CA TYR A 47 -2.35 2.68 2.90
C TYR A 47 -2.03 1.88 1.65
N TYR A 48 -1.54 0.67 1.87
CA TYR A 48 -0.88 -0.14 0.86
C TYR A 48 -1.50 -1.52 0.77
N ALA A 49 -1.46 -2.10 -0.43
CA ALA A 49 -1.76 -3.49 -0.69
C ALA A 49 -0.57 -4.15 -1.40
N THR A 50 0.04 -5.15 -0.77
CA THR A 50 1.20 -5.88 -1.30
C THR A 50 0.81 -7.26 -1.77
N ARG A 51 1.12 -7.58 -3.03
CA ARG A 51 0.91 -8.88 -3.61
C ARG A 51 2.02 -9.84 -3.17
N LEU A 52 1.71 -10.79 -2.29
CA LEU A 52 2.65 -11.83 -1.87
C LEU A 52 2.72 -12.98 -2.89
N SER A 53 1.57 -13.35 -3.45
CA SER A 53 1.44 -14.41 -4.44
C SER A 53 0.29 -14.09 -5.41
N LYS A 54 0.01 -14.97 -6.38
CA LYS A 54 -1.13 -14.76 -7.30
C LYS A 54 -2.46 -14.57 -6.59
N GLU A 55 -2.62 -15.18 -5.42
CA GLU A 55 -3.88 -15.27 -4.67
C GLU A 55 -3.64 -14.84 -3.20
N THR A 56 -2.70 -13.93 -2.95
CA THR A 56 -2.45 -13.48 -1.58
C THR A 56 -2.03 -12.04 -1.55
N TRP A 57 -2.75 -11.27 -0.75
CA TRP A 57 -2.56 -9.83 -0.59
C TRP A 57 -2.33 -9.49 0.88
N ILE A 58 -1.45 -8.54 1.12
CA ILE A 58 -1.16 -8.04 2.45
C ILE A 58 -1.48 -6.55 2.48
N VAL A 59 -2.38 -6.15 3.36
CA VAL A 59 -2.69 -4.74 3.61
C VAL A 59 -1.89 -4.24 4.79
N TRP A 60 -1.28 -3.07 4.65
CA TRP A 60 -0.56 -2.37 5.71
C TRP A 60 -0.60 -0.86 5.46
N ASN A 61 -0.27 -0.07 6.48
CA ASN A 61 -0.09 1.39 6.35
C ASN A 61 1.27 1.78 6.92
N ASP A 62 1.77 2.95 6.52
CA ASP A 62 3.02 3.49 7.05
C ASP A 62 2.85 4.37 8.30
N GLU A 63 1.71 4.26 9.00
CA GLU A 63 1.48 5.00 10.24
C GLU A 63 2.50 4.61 11.31
N GLY A 64 3.16 5.61 11.87
CA GLY A 64 4.14 5.42 12.94
C GLY A 64 5.50 4.92 12.44
N HIS A 65 5.93 3.77 12.94
CA HIS A 65 7.29 3.26 12.75
C HIS A 65 7.26 1.73 12.49
N PRO A 66 8.03 1.20 11.51
CA PRO A 66 8.11 -0.23 11.27
C PRO A 66 8.67 -1.01 12.46
N PRO A 67 8.29 -2.30 12.64
CA PRO A 67 7.45 -3.08 11.74
C PRO A 67 5.99 -2.63 11.77
N TYR A 68 5.40 -2.46 10.59
CA TYR A 68 4.02 -2.02 10.47
C TYR A 68 3.08 -3.18 10.78
N SER A 69 1.89 -2.87 11.28
CA SER A 69 0.84 -3.87 11.39
C SER A 69 0.33 -4.20 10.00
N PHE A 70 0.00 -5.47 9.77
CA PHE A 70 -0.49 -5.92 8.49
C PHE A 70 -1.57 -6.99 8.65
N SER A 71 -2.45 -7.06 7.65
CA SER A 71 -3.51 -8.05 7.53
C SER A 71 -3.35 -8.79 6.21
N GLN A 72 -3.53 -10.11 6.21
CA GLN A 72 -3.44 -10.93 5.01
C GLN A 72 -4.84 -11.32 4.52
N PHE A 73 -5.00 -11.31 3.20
CA PHE A 73 -6.24 -11.63 2.48
C PHE A 73 -5.94 -12.59 1.33
N ASP A 74 -6.91 -13.44 0.99
CA ASP A 74 -6.77 -14.47 -0.05
C ASP A 74 -7.11 -13.90 -1.44
N THR A 75 -7.75 -12.74 -1.51
CA THR A 75 -8.07 -12.09 -2.78
C THR A 75 -7.79 -10.60 -2.76
N TRP A 76 -7.59 -10.05 -3.96
CA TRP A 76 -7.53 -8.60 -4.14
C TRP A 76 -8.83 -7.93 -3.66
N TYR A 77 -9.98 -8.52 -4.02
CA TYR A 77 -11.30 -8.01 -3.63
C TYR A 77 -11.42 -7.81 -2.11
N GLU A 78 -11.04 -8.82 -1.32
CA GLU A 78 -11.09 -8.71 0.15
C GLU A 78 -10.14 -7.63 0.68
N ALA A 79 -8.93 -7.52 0.12
CA ALA A 79 -7.96 -6.50 0.51
C ALA A 79 -8.46 -5.08 0.21
N ILE A 80 -9.01 -4.85 -0.98
CA ILE A 80 -9.51 -3.53 -1.38
C ILE A 80 -10.83 -3.18 -0.69
N GLU A 81 -11.70 -4.16 -0.44
CA GLU A 81 -12.93 -3.98 0.34
C GLU A 81 -12.61 -3.62 1.80
N HIS A 82 -11.61 -4.27 2.40
CA HIS A 82 -11.14 -3.90 3.73
C HIS A 82 -10.61 -2.47 3.78
N LEU A 83 -9.76 -2.09 2.81
CA LEU A 83 -9.24 -0.73 2.70
C LEU A 83 -10.35 0.31 2.46
N ARG A 84 -11.36 -0.03 1.66
CA ARG A 84 -12.52 0.85 1.44
C ARG A 84 -13.33 1.03 2.72
N THR A 85 -13.52 -0.04 3.48
CA THR A 85 -14.22 0.02 4.77
C THR A 85 -13.48 0.96 5.73
N VAL A 86 -12.17 0.79 5.90
CA VAL A 86 -11.34 1.68 6.73
C VAL A 86 -11.46 3.14 6.26
N PHE A 87 -11.38 3.36 4.94
CA PHE A 87 -11.47 4.69 4.35
C PHE A 87 -12.81 5.39 4.65
N GLU A 88 -13.92 4.66 4.56
CA GLU A 88 -15.26 5.18 4.82
C GLU A 88 -15.55 5.36 6.31
N GLU A 89 -15.09 4.45 7.17
CA GLU A 89 -15.26 4.52 8.63
C GLU A 89 -14.58 5.76 9.22
N GLU A 90 -13.40 6.11 8.72
CA GLU A 90 -12.65 7.29 9.12
C GLU A 90 -13.15 8.59 8.46
N GLY A 91 -14.02 8.47 7.44
CA GLY A 91 -14.65 9.59 6.77
C GLY A 91 -13.70 10.43 5.92
N TYR A 92 -12.72 9.80 5.26
CA TYR A 92 -11.75 10.52 4.43
C TYR A 92 -12.39 11.10 3.15
N PRO A 93 -11.89 12.24 2.63
CA PRO A 93 -12.36 12.80 1.38
C PRO A 93 -12.06 11.88 0.19
N GLU A 94 -13.01 11.69 -0.74
CA GLU A 94 -12.85 10.78 -1.90
C GLU A 94 -11.61 11.08 -2.76
N GLU A 95 -11.11 12.33 -2.77
CA GLU A 95 -9.86 12.72 -3.43
C GLU A 95 -8.61 12.02 -2.88
N CYS A 96 -8.68 11.45 -1.67
CA CYS A 96 -7.64 10.63 -1.07
C CYS A 96 -7.64 9.19 -1.60
N TRP A 97 -8.77 8.71 -2.13
CA TRP A 97 -8.92 7.36 -2.69
C TRP A 97 -8.43 7.35 -4.14
N ASN A 98 -7.15 7.01 -4.33
CA ASN A 98 -6.52 6.97 -5.64
C ASN A 98 -5.65 5.72 -5.79
N PRO A 99 -6.25 4.54 -6.01
CA PRO A 99 -5.50 3.29 -6.07
C PRO A 99 -4.56 3.23 -7.27
N GLU A 100 -3.30 2.89 -7.02
CA GLU A 100 -2.29 2.63 -8.05
C GLU A 100 -2.63 1.39 -8.88
N GLY A 101 -2.17 1.40 -10.14
CA GLY A 101 -2.29 0.24 -11.02
C GLY A 101 -3.58 0.18 -11.83
N PHE A 102 -4.36 1.26 -11.83
CA PHE A 102 -5.64 1.37 -12.54
C PHE A 102 -5.69 2.65 -13.39
N ASP A 103 -6.41 2.58 -14.52
CA ASP A 103 -6.83 3.77 -15.26
C ASP A 103 -8.07 4.41 -14.61
N THR A 104 -8.35 5.68 -14.89
CA THR A 104 -9.42 6.48 -14.24
C THR A 104 -10.83 5.88 -14.32
N GLU A 105 -11.09 4.99 -15.28
CA GLU A 105 -12.40 4.37 -15.49
C GLU A 105 -12.43 2.87 -15.12
N GLU A 106 -11.32 2.31 -14.65
CA GLU A 106 -11.26 0.90 -14.28
C GLU A 106 -11.93 0.65 -12.91
N ASP A 107 -12.65 -0.46 -12.83
CA ASP A 107 -13.26 -0.91 -11.58
C ASP A 107 -12.19 -1.54 -10.69
N VAL A 108 -11.78 -0.80 -9.65
CA VAL A 108 -10.75 -1.22 -8.69
C VAL A 108 -11.16 -2.41 -7.83
N PHE A 109 -12.45 -2.75 -7.72
CA PHE A 109 -12.91 -3.89 -6.91
C PHE A 109 -12.89 -5.19 -7.70
N ASN A 110 -13.17 -5.11 -9.00
CA ASN A 110 -13.29 -6.27 -9.89
C ASN A 110 -12.00 -6.59 -10.68
N ASN A 111 -11.03 -5.68 -10.71
CA ASN A 111 -9.77 -5.85 -11.44
C ASN A 111 -8.57 -5.85 -10.48
N ILE A 112 -7.54 -6.61 -10.81
CA ILE A 112 -6.25 -6.63 -10.09
C ILE A 112 -5.39 -5.48 -10.60
N PRO A 113 -4.63 -4.77 -9.74
CA PRO A 113 -3.79 -3.66 -10.17
C PRO A 113 -2.65 -4.12 -11.09
N ASP A 114 -2.37 -3.31 -12.11
CA ASP A 114 -1.29 -3.53 -13.08
C ASP A 114 -0.02 -2.76 -12.66
N GLU A 115 1.09 -3.50 -12.48
CA GLU A 115 2.39 -2.94 -12.12
C GLU A 115 2.89 -1.90 -13.14
N ASN A 116 2.51 -2.03 -14.41
CA ASN A 116 2.93 -1.10 -15.47
C ASN A 116 2.17 0.22 -15.45
N LYS A 117 1.05 0.29 -14.72
CA LYS A 117 0.22 1.49 -14.57
C LYS A 117 0.51 2.25 -13.27
N ARG A 118 1.52 1.83 -12.50
CA ARG A 118 1.99 2.56 -11.33
C ARG A 118 2.65 3.84 -11.81
N ILE A 119 2.01 4.98 -11.53
CA ILE A 119 2.51 6.29 -11.94
C ILE A 119 3.77 6.57 -11.10
N GLN A 120 4.93 6.69 -11.75
CA GLN A 120 6.20 7.11 -11.14
C GLN A 120 6.24 8.62 -10.86
#